data_AF-A0A1V9YLS1-F1
#
_entry.id   AF-A0A1V9YLS1-F1
#
_cell.length_a   1.000
_cell.length_b   1.000
_cell.length_c   1.000
_cell.angle_alpha   90.00
_cell.angle_beta   90.00
_cell.angle_gamma   90.00
#
_symmetry.space_group_name_H-M   'P 1'
#
loop_
_entity.id
_entity.type
_entity.pdbx_description
1 polymer ?
#
loop_
_entity_poly.entity_id
_entity_poly.type
_entity_poly.pdbx_seq_one_letter_code
_entity_poly.pdbx_strand_id
1 'polypeptide(L)'
;MATTSTRHQPHHTLAIQPKSLTIIVGAVGSGKSSLISAILGEIHQTQGTRNARGNISYISQESWIQHDNLRNNILFSTPTINKYYMHANSTPI
;
A
#
# COMPACT_ATOMS: atom_id res chain seq x y z
N MET A 1 28.02 -14.00 37.39
CA MET A 1 26.83 -13.18 37.13
C MET A 1 26.52 -13.31 35.64
N ALA A 2 25.41 -13.97 35.30
CA ALA A 2 25.00 -14.14 33.91
C ALA A 2 24.28 -12.87 33.45
N THR A 3 24.90 -12.10 32.56
CA THR A 3 24.23 -10.97 31.91
C THR A 3 23.40 -11.52 30.77
N THR A 4 22.12 -11.75 31.03
CA THR A 4 21.14 -12.11 29.99
C THR A 4 20.98 -10.90 29.06
N SER A 5 21.70 -10.92 27.94
CA SER A 5 21.47 -10.01 26.83
C SER A 5 20.14 -10.38 26.17
N THR A 6 19.06 -9.74 26.59
CA THR A 6 17.75 -9.82 25.94
C THR A 6 17.90 -9.29 24.52
N ARG A 7 18.10 -10.21 23.57
CA ARG A 7 18.25 -9.90 22.14
C ARG A 7 16.86 -9.55 21.59
N HIS A 8 16.43 -8.32 21.83
CA HIS A 8 15.17 -7.81 21.30
C HIS A 8 15.39 -7.15 19.93
N GLN A 9 14.65 -7.68 18.95
CA GLN A 9 14.23 -7.11 17.67
C GLN A 9 15.09 -7.38 16.41
N PRO A 10 14.47 -7.93 15.35
CA PRO A 10 15.03 -7.89 14.02
C PRO A 10 14.76 -6.51 13.40
N HIS A 11 15.81 -5.71 13.22
CA HIS A 11 15.74 -4.48 12.44
C HIS A 11 15.65 -4.85 10.94
N HIS A 12 14.45 -5.10 10.44
CA HIS A 12 14.23 -5.27 9.00
C HIS A 12 14.27 -3.91 8.31
N THR A 13 15.19 -3.73 7.37
CA THR A 13 15.33 -2.50 6.57
C THR A 13 14.81 -2.76 5.15
N LEU A 14 13.91 -1.91 4.66
CA LEU A 14 13.38 -1.95 3.30
C LEU A 14 13.61 -0.59 2.63
N ALA A 15 14.29 -0.59 1.48
CA ALA A 15 14.48 0.58 0.64
C ALA A 15 13.96 0.29 -0.77
N ILE A 16 12.97 1.08 -1.22
CA ILE A 16 12.35 0.93 -2.54
C ILE A 16 12.87 2.06 -3.44
N GLN A 17 13.41 1.71 -4.60
CA GLN A 17 13.89 2.70 -5.56
C GLN A 17 12.70 3.40 -6.25
N PRO A 18 12.73 4.74 -6.42
CA PRO A 18 11.73 5.44 -7.20
C PRO A 18 11.62 4.87 -8.63
N LYS A 19 10.40 4.89 -9.20
CA LYS A 19 10.12 4.40 -10.57
C LYS A 19 10.49 2.92 -10.79
N SER A 20 10.40 2.09 -9.75
CA SER A 20 10.61 0.65 -9.85
C SER A 20 9.32 -0.13 -9.60
N LEU A 21 9.26 -1.36 -10.14
CA LEU A 21 8.26 -2.34 -9.80
C LEU A 21 8.84 -3.28 -8.73
N THR A 22 8.28 -3.24 -7.52
CA THR A 22 8.69 -4.11 -6.41
C THR A 22 7.55 -5.07 -6.07
N ILE A 23 7.87 -6.36 -5.94
CA ILE A 23 6.91 -7.42 -5.60
C ILE A 23 7.27 -7.95 -4.22
N ILE A 24 6.27 -8.06 -3.33
CA ILE A 24 6.42 -8.64 -1.99
C ILE A 24 5.80 -10.03 -1.99
N VAL A 25 6.60 -11.05 -1.68
CA VAL A 25 6.16 -12.46 -1.66
C VAL A 25 6.41 -13.08 -0.29
N GLY A 26 5.61 -14.08 0.06
CA GLY A 26 5.73 -14.81 1.33
C GLY A 26 4.46 -15.58 1.67
N ALA A 27 4.59 -16.57 2.57
CA ALA A 27 3.50 -17.43 3.00
C ALA A 27 2.28 -16.67 3.55
N VAL A 28 1.12 -17.31 3.62
CA VAL A 28 -0.05 -16.75 4.33
C VAL A 28 0.34 -16.48 5.79
N GLY A 29 -0.10 -15.34 6.35
CA GLY A 29 0.26 -14.94 7.71
C GLY A 29 1.66 -14.33 7.90
N SER A 30 2.50 -14.25 6.86
CA SER A 30 3.86 -13.64 6.96
C SER A 30 3.88 -12.12 7.17
N GLY A 31 2.73 -11.46 7.31
CA GLY A 31 2.66 -10.02 7.59
C GLY A 31 2.77 -9.10 6.38
N LYS A 32 2.55 -9.59 5.14
CA LYS A 32 2.58 -8.75 3.92
C LYS A 32 1.62 -7.56 3.99
N SER A 33 0.35 -7.81 4.35
CA SER A 33 -0.66 -6.76 4.51
C SER A 33 -0.28 -5.80 5.65
N SER A 34 0.27 -6.34 6.75
CA SER A 34 0.79 -5.54 7.86
C SER A 34 1.97 -4.65 7.46
N LEU A 35 2.86 -5.13 6.59
CA LEU A 35 3.97 -4.34 6.04
C LEU A 35 3.42 -3.16 5.21
N ILE A 36 2.39 -3.39 4.39
CA ILE A 36 1.75 -2.31 3.63
C ILE A 36 1.08 -1.30 4.57
N SER A 37 0.31 -1.74 5.55
CA SER A 37 -0.29 -0.85 6.56
C SER A 37 0.75 -0.07 7.36
N ALA A 38 1.90 -0.67 7.69
CA ALA A 38 3.02 0.04 8.29
C ALA A 38 3.61 1.10 7.34
N ILE A 39 3.74 0.81 6.04
CA ILE A 39 4.17 1.78 5.02
C ILE A 39 3.15 2.91 4.85
N LEU A 40 1.85 2.66 5.03
CA LEU A 40 0.78 3.67 5.00
C LEU A 40 0.67 4.46 6.31
N GLY A 41 1.20 3.94 7.42
CA GLY A 41 1.18 4.59 8.73
C GLY A 41 -0.05 4.25 9.58
N GLU A 42 -0.78 3.21 9.21
CA GLU A 42 -1.97 2.75 9.93
C GLU A 42 -1.61 1.97 11.20
N ILE A 43 -0.38 1.44 11.28
CA ILE A 43 0.13 0.71 12.43
C ILE A 43 1.01 1.63 13.28
N HIS A 44 0.80 1.59 14.60
CA HIS A 44 1.63 2.34 15.55
C HIS A 44 3.09 1.86 15.51
N GLN A 45 4.00 2.77 15.19
CA GLN A 45 5.43 2.49 15.13
C GLN A 45 6.04 2.58 16.53
N THR A 46 6.52 1.46 17.06
CA THR A 46 7.16 1.41 18.38
C THR A 46 8.62 1.88 18.35
N GLN A 47 9.35 1.55 17.27
CA GLN A 47 10.77 1.88 17.08
C GLN A 47 11.12 2.01 15.58
N GLY A 48 12.29 2.57 15.26
CA GLY A 48 12.80 2.70 13.89
C GLY A 48 12.39 3.98 13.18
N THR A 49 12.47 3.98 11.84
CA THR A 49 12.12 5.14 10.99
C THR A 49 11.33 4.70 9.77
N ARG A 50 10.27 5.46 9.44
CA ARG A 50 9.48 5.31 8.21
C ARG A 50 9.60 6.60 7.38
N ASN A 51 9.85 6.44 6.08
CA ASN A 51 9.90 7.57 5.15
C ASN A 51 9.20 7.17 3.83
N ALA A 52 7.98 7.66 3.65
CA ALA A 52 7.21 7.54 2.42
C ALA A 52 6.88 8.94 1.91
N ARG A 53 7.21 9.26 0.66
CA ARG A 53 7.09 10.60 0.08
C ARG A 53 6.18 10.57 -1.15
N GLY A 54 5.42 11.65 -1.33
CA GLY A 54 4.51 11.84 -2.48
C GLY A 54 3.09 11.34 -2.22
N ASN A 55 2.27 11.35 -3.26
CA ASN A 55 0.91 10.84 -3.21
C ASN A 55 0.95 9.31 -3.27
N ILE A 56 0.22 8.65 -2.36
CA ILE A 56 0.15 7.18 -2.28
C ILE A 56 -1.28 6.77 -2.63
N SER A 57 -1.39 5.81 -3.55
CA SER A 57 -2.65 5.10 -3.83
C SER A 57 -2.55 3.68 -3.27
N TYR A 58 -3.61 3.21 -2.62
CA TYR A 58 -3.68 1.89 -2.00
C TYR A 58 -4.93 1.16 -2.46
N ILE A 59 -4.82 -0.16 -2.61
CA ILE A 59 -5.92 -1.07 -2.89
C ILE A 59 -5.89 -2.14 -1.80
N SER A 60 -7.00 -2.30 -1.10
CA SER A 60 -7.15 -3.30 -0.04
C SER A 60 -7.19 -4.72 -0.60
N GLN A 61 -6.80 -5.69 0.23
CA GLN A 61 -6.86 -7.11 -0.13
C GLN A 61 -8.28 -7.56 -0.46
N GLU A 62 -9.25 -7.08 0.31
CA GLU A 62 -10.68 -7.21 0.01
C GLU A 62 -11.17 -5.87 -0.54
N SER A 63 -11.75 -5.88 -1.74
CA SER A 63 -12.24 -4.66 -2.37
C SER A 63 -13.45 -4.11 -1.63
N TRP A 64 -13.57 -2.78 -1.60
CA TRP A 64 -14.73 -2.07 -1.10
C TRP A 64 -15.38 -1.27 -2.24
N ILE A 65 -16.71 -1.36 -2.35
CA ILE A 65 -17.50 -0.72 -3.39
C ILE A 65 -18.49 0.23 -2.71
N GLN A 66 -18.47 1.50 -3.14
CA GLN A 66 -19.44 2.52 -2.76
C GLN A 66 -20.82 2.19 -3.31
N HIS A 67 -21.86 2.56 -2.57
CA HIS A 67 -23.24 2.52 -3.06
C HIS A 67 -23.51 3.65 -4.06
N ASP A 68 -22.90 3.56 -5.23
CA ASP A 68 -23.00 4.49 -6.35
C ASP A 68 -22.76 3.73 -7.66
N ASN A 69 -22.93 4.40 -8.79
CA ASN A 69 -22.67 3.83 -10.09
C ASN A 69 -21.19 3.45 -10.27
N LEU A 70 -20.92 2.56 -11.23
CA LEU A 70 -19.58 2.07 -11.53
C LEU A 70 -18.61 3.22 -11.80
N ARG A 71 -19.01 4.20 -12.62
CA ARG A 71 -18.15 5.33 -12.97
C ARG A 71 -17.70 6.13 -11.74
N ASN A 72 -18.59 6.36 -10.78
CA ASN A 72 -18.28 7.06 -9.54
C ASN A 72 -17.41 6.21 -8.61
N ASN A 73 -17.60 4.89 -8.61
CA ASN A 73 -16.71 3.97 -7.88
C ASN A 73 -15.27 3.99 -8.40
N ILE A 74 -15.05 4.20 -9.71
CA ILE A 74 -13.68 4.30 -10.25
C ILE A 74 -13.12 5.73 -10.09
N LEU A 75 -13.95 6.76 -10.27
CA LEU A 75 -13.52 8.17 -10.15
C LEU A 75 -13.34 8.62 -8.69
N PHE A 76 -13.98 7.96 -7.73
CA PHE A 76 -14.03 8.40 -6.33
C PHE A 76 -14.37 9.91 -6.25
N SER A 77 -13.64 10.67 -5.42
CA SER A 77 -13.86 12.11 -5.22
C SER A 77 -13.27 13.00 -6.33
N THR A 78 -12.87 12.43 -7.48
CA THR A 78 -12.23 13.21 -8.55
C THR A 78 -13.29 13.77 -9.52
N PRO A 79 -13.44 15.10 -9.65
CA PRO A 79 -14.51 15.70 -10.46
C PRO A 79 -14.28 15.56 -11.98
N THR A 80 -13.03 15.35 -12.40
CA THR A 80 -12.65 15.34 -13.82
C THR A 80 -12.57 13.92 -14.35
N ILE A 81 -13.37 13.59 -15.37
CA ILE A 81 -13.12 12.42 -16.20
C ILE A 81 -11.80 12.67 -16.93
N ASN A 82 -10.73 12.02 -16.49
CA ASN A 82 -9.44 12.13 -17.15
C ASN A 82 -9.53 11.56 -18.59
N LYS A 83 -8.76 12.10 -19.54
CA LYS A 83 -8.67 11.60 -20.93
C LYS A 83 -8.47 10.07 -21.03
N TYR A 84 -7.80 9.47 -20.04
CA TYR A 84 -7.61 8.02 -19.96
C TYR A 84 -8.94 7.24 -19.81
N TYR A 85 -9.91 7.77 -19.07
CA TYR A 85 -11.24 7.18 -18.98
C TYR A 85 -11.99 7.25 -20.30
N MET A 86 -11.86 8.36 -21.02
CA MET A 86 -12.55 8.52 -22.31
C MET A 86 -11.95 7.61 -23.38
N HIS A 87 -10.64 7.37 -23.35
CA HIS A 87 -9.97 6.46 -24.27
C HIS A 87 -10.45 5.02 -24.12
N ALA A 88 -10.67 4.55 -22.88
CA ALA A 88 -11.18 3.19 -22.62
C ALA A 88 -12.60 2.96 -23.13
N ASN A 89 -13.44 4.00 -23.17
CA ASN A 89 -14.79 3.92 -23.72
C ASN A 89 -14.84 4.02 -25.26
N SER A 90 -13.71 4.34 -25.89
CA SER A 90 -13.59 4.55 -27.35
C SER A 90 -12.85 3.41 -28.04
N THR A 91 -12.21 2.52 -27.28
CA THR A 91 -11.55 1.32 -27.82
C THR A 91 -12.61 0.26 -28.12
N PRO A 92 -12.72 -0.22 -29.37
CA PRO A 92 -13.55 -1.37 -29.68
C PRO A 92 -13.03 -2.58 -28.89
N ILE A 93 -13.94 -3.25 -28.18
CA ILE A 93 -13.73 -4.62 -27.69
C ILE A 93 -13.89 -5.61 -28.85
#